data_AF-A0A9E5M4S4-F1
#
_entry.id   AF-A0A9E5M4S4-F1
#
_cell.length_a   1.000
_cell.length_b   1.000
_cell.length_c   1.000
_cell.angle_alpha   90.00
_cell.angle_beta   90.00
_cell.angle_gamma   90.00
#
_symmetry.space_group_name_H-M   'P 1'
#
loop_
_entity.id
_entity.type
_entity.pdbx_description
1 polymer ?
#
loop_
_entity_poly.entity_id
_entity_poly.type
_entity_poly.pdbx_seq_one_letter_code
_entity_poly.pdbx_strand_id
1 'polypeptide(L)'
;MIPLKILFLEFFTEKRCNLRIRMTIKRGGKGDWQVEAKDGGVYLPQVDFWMDPKKPQERALVTHAHYDHLAAHGEILASPGTAELLKVRVPKGTRIRKLEFGKPLSLGGGARLTLQPAGHILGSSMALVERNVGGARKKSRLLYTGDFKLRSGLSAERCQPVRADVLVMETTFGLPKYRLPSAEKVIGEILEFCRENLAQRRVPVLLGYALGKSQEIMSILAREKWPLLLHPSIQTMAGIYRKMGVALPEGQTLNATTGKRAEGHVVLCPPQVIRAKGLQKLGDKKTAMLSGWALEVSAFGSCRLRRAVGDGETGSAQTGEDVAWFCPGVRHGFAGERDRGVGADGRHADGIANLRMKMKFHFTMKIANR
;
A
#
# COMPACT_ATOMS: atom_id res chain seq x y z
N MET A 1 24.84 -6.75 21.61
CA MET A 1 23.96 -6.02 20.67
C MET A 1 24.42 -6.35 19.25
N ILE A 2 23.59 -7.03 18.45
CA ILE A 2 23.90 -7.29 17.03
C ILE A 2 23.26 -6.14 16.24
N PRO A 3 24.02 -5.41 15.38
CA PRO A 3 23.45 -4.34 14.57
C PRO A 3 22.48 -4.91 13.54
N LEU A 4 21.27 -4.34 13.45
CA LEU A 4 20.29 -4.66 12.40
C LEU A 4 20.87 -4.22 11.05
N LYS A 5 20.85 -5.09 10.04
CA LYS A 5 21.19 -4.74 8.65
C LYS A 5 19.91 -4.38 7.90
N ILE A 6 19.80 -3.13 7.44
CA ILE A 6 18.68 -2.65 6.62
C ILE A 6 19.11 -2.71 5.15
N LEU A 7 18.29 -3.36 4.31
CA LEU A 7 18.49 -3.42 2.87
C LEU A 7 17.34 -2.66 2.20
N PHE A 8 17.69 -1.63 1.43
CA PHE A 8 16.73 -0.86 0.64
C PHE A 8 16.56 -1.52 -0.73
N LEU A 9 15.31 -1.78 -1.14
CA LEU A 9 14.98 -2.06 -2.54
C LEU A 9 14.20 -0.86 -3.11
N GLU A 10 14.70 -0.30 -4.20
CA GLU A 10 13.95 0.64 -5.03
C GLU A 10 13.32 -0.13 -6.20
N PHE A 11 11.99 -0.11 -6.29
CA PHE A 11 11.27 -0.53 -7.49
C PHE A 11 10.64 0.71 -8.12
N PHE A 12 11.35 1.33 -9.07
CA PHE A 12 10.76 2.39 -9.89
C PHE A 12 9.82 1.78 -10.94
N THR A 13 8.58 2.26 -10.96
CA THR A 13 7.63 2.06 -12.08
C THR A 13 7.43 3.38 -12.83
N GLU A 14 8.51 3.99 -13.32
CA GLU A 14 8.42 5.03 -14.35
C GLU A 14 9.43 4.77 -15.49
N LYS A 15 8.93 4.83 -16.72
CA LYS A 15 9.62 4.51 -17.99
C LYS A 15 10.76 5.48 -18.37
N ARG A 16 11.46 6.15 -17.43
CA ARG A 16 12.50 7.14 -17.79
C ARG A 16 13.83 7.06 -17.03
N CYS A 17 14.08 6.03 -16.24
CA CYS A 17 15.42 5.80 -15.69
C CYS A 17 15.80 4.32 -15.78
N ASN A 18 16.66 3.98 -16.76
CA ASN A 18 17.33 2.68 -16.83
C ASN A 18 18.46 2.59 -15.78
N LEU A 19 18.15 2.81 -14.50
CA LEU A 19 19.08 2.51 -13.43
C LEU A 19 18.96 1.00 -13.12
N ARG A 20 19.79 0.18 -13.79
CA ARG A 20 20.02 -1.20 -13.35
C ARG A 20 20.85 -1.17 -12.07
N ILE A 21 20.20 -1.00 -10.91
CA ILE A 21 20.86 -1.22 -9.63
C ILE A 21 21.03 -2.74 -9.46
N ARG A 22 22.20 -3.26 -9.86
CA ARG A 22 22.61 -4.63 -9.54
C ARG A 22 23.06 -4.65 -8.08
N MET A 23 22.12 -4.71 -7.15
CA MET A 23 22.44 -4.92 -5.73
C MET A 23 22.88 -6.38 -5.53
N THR A 24 24.16 -6.65 -5.73
CA THR A 24 24.79 -7.86 -5.22
C THR A 24 25.33 -7.56 -3.82
N ILE A 25 24.56 -7.87 -2.78
CA ILE A 25 25.09 -7.81 -1.41
C ILE A 25 25.97 -9.04 -1.19
N LYS A 26 27.23 -8.96 -1.63
CA LYS A 26 28.27 -9.92 -1.24
C LYS A 26 29.22 -9.27 -0.23
N ARG A 27 28.97 -9.55 1.05
CA ARG A 27 29.96 -10.17 1.96
C ARG A 27 29.26 -10.51 3.28
N GLY A 28 28.50 -11.60 3.23
CA GLY A 28 28.15 -12.35 4.42
C GLY A 28 29.28 -13.30 4.75
N GLY A 29 29.88 -13.20 5.94
CA GLY A 29 30.64 -14.32 6.50
C GLY A 29 29.76 -15.59 6.54
N LYS A 30 30.36 -16.77 6.78
CA LYS A 30 29.62 -18.03 6.93
C LYS A 30 28.44 -17.83 7.92
N GLY A 31 27.23 -17.63 7.40
CA GLY A 31 26.00 -17.49 8.20
C GLY A 31 25.03 -16.35 7.85
N ASP A 32 25.38 -15.39 6.99
CA ASP A 32 24.49 -14.28 6.61
C ASP A 32 23.51 -14.63 5.47
N TRP A 33 22.42 -13.84 5.34
CA TRP A 33 21.47 -13.95 4.24
C TRP A 33 22.07 -13.41 2.92
N GLN A 34 22.00 -14.20 1.85
CA GLN A 34 22.09 -13.71 0.47
C GLN A 34 20.67 -13.36 0.02
N VAL A 35 20.52 -12.14 -0.51
CA VAL A 35 19.25 -11.59 -0.98
C VAL A 35 19.50 -11.03 -2.37
N GLU A 36 18.72 -11.50 -3.35
CA GLU A 36 18.85 -11.07 -4.73
C GLU A 36 17.59 -10.33 -5.16
N ALA A 37 17.74 -9.12 -5.68
CA ALA A 37 16.69 -8.45 -6.44
C ALA A 37 16.70 -9.04 -7.87
N LYS A 38 15.74 -9.90 -8.17
CA LYS A 38 15.71 -10.67 -9.43
C LYS A 38 14.28 -10.77 -9.95
N ASP A 39 14.15 -10.66 -11.28
CA ASP A 39 12.87 -10.78 -11.98
C ASP A 39 11.76 -9.86 -11.43
N GLY A 40 12.14 -8.69 -10.93
CA GLY A 40 11.20 -7.71 -10.37
C GLY A 40 10.71 -8.01 -8.95
N GLY A 41 11.23 -9.04 -8.30
CA GLY A 41 10.95 -9.38 -6.91
C GLY A 41 12.23 -9.69 -6.11
N VAL A 42 12.07 -10.44 -5.02
CA VAL A 42 13.16 -10.86 -4.13
C VAL A 42 13.32 -12.38 -4.18
N TYR A 43 14.57 -12.82 -4.37
CA TYR A 43 14.96 -14.22 -4.34
C TYR A 43 15.93 -14.50 -3.19
N LEU A 44 15.72 -15.61 -2.50
CA LEU A 44 16.59 -16.12 -1.43
C LEU A 44 17.23 -17.44 -1.88
N PRO A 45 18.44 -17.42 -2.47
CA PRO A 45 19.09 -18.61 -3.02
C PRO A 45 19.25 -19.76 -2.01
N GLN A 46 19.49 -19.45 -0.74
CA GLN A 46 19.79 -20.47 0.28
C GLN A 46 18.58 -21.32 0.68
N VAL A 47 17.37 -20.91 0.30
CA VAL A 47 16.12 -21.62 0.59
C VAL A 47 15.26 -21.77 -0.66
N ASP A 48 15.82 -21.45 -1.82
CA ASP A 48 15.16 -21.42 -3.13
C ASP A 48 13.73 -20.84 -3.06
N PHE A 49 13.65 -19.58 -2.58
CA PHE A 49 12.37 -18.96 -2.27
C PHE A 49 12.21 -17.59 -2.91
N TRP A 50 11.06 -17.41 -3.57
CA TRP A 50 10.69 -16.20 -4.28
C TRP A 50 9.59 -15.44 -3.55
N MET A 51 9.73 -14.11 -3.51
CA MET A 51 8.74 -13.18 -2.97
C MET A 51 8.49 -12.07 -3.99
N ASP A 52 7.24 -11.93 -4.41
CA ASP A 52 6.75 -10.98 -5.43
C ASP A 52 7.54 -10.91 -6.76
N PRO A 53 8.02 -12.03 -7.35
CA PRO A 53 8.62 -11.97 -8.68
C PRO A 53 7.59 -11.55 -9.75
N LYS A 54 7.99 -10.65 -10.64
CA LYS A 54 7.16 -10.17 -11.76
C LYS A 54 7.25 -11.07 -13.00
N LYS A 55 7.97 -12.18 -12.91
CA LYS A 55 8.02 -13.23 -13.94
C LYS A 55 7.47 -14.54 -13.39
N PRO A 56 6.88 -15.41 -14.24
CA PRO A 56 6.44 -16.75 -13.84
C PRO A 56 7.54 -17.52 -13.10
N GLN A 57 7.14 -18.21 -12.03
CA GLN A 57 7.99 -19.09 -11.23
C GLN A 57 7.17 -20.33 -10.89
N GLU A 58 7.82 -21.45 -10.59
CA GLU A 58 7.12 -22.66 -10.14
C GLU A 58 6.31 -22.39 -8.87
N ARG A 59 6.90 -21.71 -7.90
CA ARG A 59 6.26 -21.33 -6.64
C ARG A 59 6.78 -19.98 -6.16
N ALA A 60 5.87 -19.08 -5.78
CA ALA A 60 6.24 -17.80 -5.20
C ALA A 60 5.25 -17.34 -4.12
N LEU A 61 5.74 -16.57 -3.16
CA LEU A 61 4.88 -15.76 -2.30
C LEU A 61 4.44 -14.52 -3.05
N VAL A 62 3.13 -14.25 -3.00
CA VAL A 62 2.54 -12.96 -3.35
C VAL A 62 2.10 -12.29 -2.05
N THR A 63 2.79 -11.21 -1.67
CA THR A 63 2.56 -10.52 -0.39
C THR A 63 1.18 -9.89 -0.33
N HIS A 64 0.70 -9.36 -1.46
CA HIS A 64 -0.62 -8.76 -1.59
C HIS A 64 -1.07 -8.71 -3.06
N ALA A 65 -2.37 -8.50 -3.27
CA ALA A 65 -2.99 -8.69 -4.58
C ALA A 65 -2.91 -7.47 -5.53
N HIS A 66 -1.98 -6.52 -5.38
CA HIS A 66 -1.77 -5.46 -6.39
C HIS A 66 -1.02 -5.99 -7.61
N TYR A 67 -1.32 -5.43 -8.80
CA TYR A 67 -0.90 -6.03 -10.08
C TYR A 67 0.61 -6.06 -10.29
N ASP A 68 1.32 -5.10 -9.72
CA ASP A 68 2.77 -4.99 -9.75
C ASP A 68 3.49 -6.03 -8.87
N HIS A 69 2.75 -6.83 -8.10
CA HIS A 69 3.24 -7.98 -7.33
C HIS A 69 2.79 -9.33 -7.93
N LEU A 70 2.10 -9.33 -9.07
CA LEU A 70 1.55 -10.55 -9.68
C LEU A 70 2.34 -10.99 -10.90
N ALA A 71 2.54 -12.30 -11.01
CA ALA A 71 2.80 -12.99 -12.26
C ALA A 71 2.10 -14.36 -12.28
N ALA A 72 2.12 -15.02 -13.43
CA ALA A 72 1.49 -16.33 -13.64
C ALA A 72 2.36 -17.46 -13.05
N HIS A 73 2.44 -17.54 -11.72
CA HIS A 73 3.17 -18.61 -11.03
C HIS A 73 2.42 -19.95 -11.07
N GLY A 74 3.16 -21.07 -10.99
CA GLY A 74 2.58 -22.41 -10.88
C GLY A 74 1.78 -22.60 -9.58
N GLU A 75 2.38 -22.23 -8.44
CA GLU A 75 1.74 -22.13 -7.13
C GLU A 75 1.99 -20.75 -6.51
N ILE A 76 0.91 -20.11 -6.07
CA ILE A 76 0.96 -18.87 -5.30
C ILE A 76 0.73 -19.19 -3.82
N LEU A 77 1.71 -18.84 -2.98
CA LEU A 77 1.53 -18.76 -1.54
C LEU A 77 0.98 -17.36 -1.20
N ALA A 78 -0.08 -17.27 -0.40
CA ALA A 78 -0.65 -15.99 0.02
C ALA A 78 -1.44 -16.12 1.32
N SER A 79 -1.70 -15.00 2.00
CA SER A 79 -2.64 -14.96 3.12
C SER A 79 -4.08 -15.28 2.66
N PRO A 80 -5.01 -15.60 3.58
CA PRO A 80 -6.40 -15.86 3.20
C PRO A 80 -7.08 -14.70 2.47
N GLY A 81 -6.87 -13.45 2.93
CA GLY A 81 -7.43 -12.25 2.30
C GLY A 81 -6.86 -12.00 0.91
N THR A 82 -5.53 -12.09 0.77
CA THR A 82 -4.87 -11.97 -0.54
C THR A 82 -5.34 -13.08 -1.47
N ALA A 83 -5.48 -14.31 -1.00
CA ALA A 83 -5.95 -15.44 -1.81
C ALA A 83 -7.36 -15.23 -2.37
N GLU A 84 -8.31 -14.69 -1.60
CA GLU A 84 -9.64 -14.38 -2.14
C GLU A 84 -9.61 -13.26 -3.17
N LEU A 85 -8.77 -12.24 -2.96
CA LEU A 85 -8.59 -11.15 -3.93
C LEU A 85 -7.92 -11.63 -5.23
N LEU A 86 -6.99 -12.57 -5.14
CA LEU A 86 -6.32 -13.14 -6.30
C LEU A 86 -7.28 -13.89 -7.23
N LYS A 87 -8.33 -14.53 -6.72
CA LYS A 87 -9.30 -15.30 -7.53
C LYS A 87 -9.92 -14.52 -8.69
N VAL A 88 -10.03 -13.19 -8.57
CA VAL A 88 -10.56 -12.31 -9.62
C VAL A 88 -9.48 -11.55 -10.39
N ARG A 89 -8.20 -11.79 -10.08
CA ARG A 89 -7.04 -11.09 -10.62
C ARG A 89 -6.03 -11.99 -11.34
N VAL A 90 -6.04 -13.29 -11.07
CA VAL A 90 -5.19 -14.29 -11.75
C VAL A 90 -6.04 -15.22 -12.62
N PRO A 91 -5.44 -15.92 -13.60
CA PRO A 91 -6.16 -16.88 -14.43
C PRO A 91 -6.89 -17.94 -13.60
N LYS A 92 -8.09 -18.34 -14.07
CA LYS A 92 -8.83 -19.46 -13.45
C LYS A 92 -7.95 -20.71 -13.45
N GLY A 93 -8.00 -21.47 -12.36
CA GLY A 93 -7.19 -22.69 -12.18
C GLY A 93 -5.80 -22.46 -11.59
N THR A 94 -5.37 -21.20 -11.40
CA THR A 94 -4.11 -20.91 -10.67
C THR A 94 -4.16 -21.54 -9.28
N ARG A 95 -3.14 -22.33 -8.92
CA ARG A 95 -3.05 -22.98 -7.61
C ARG A 95 -2.67 -21.94 -6.56
N ILE A 96 -3.59 -21.64 -5.64
CA ILE A 96 -3.36 -20.69 -4.55
C ILE A 96 -3.41 -21.43 -3.22
N ARG A 97 -2.28 -21.47 -2.51
CA ARG A 97 -2.16 -22.03 -1.17
C ARG A 97 -2.28 -20.93 -0.13
N LYS A 98 -3.32 -21.03 0.69
CA LYS A 98 -3.58 -20.10 1.81
C LYS A 98 -2.66 -20.40 2.98
N LEU A 99 -2.00 -19.36 3.50
CA LEU A 99 -1.16 -19.41 4.69
C LEU A 99 -1.73 -18.46 5.74
N GLU A 100 -2.25 -19.00 6.84
CA GLU A 100 -2.74 -18.21 7.96
C GLU A 100 -1.62 -17.37 8.58
N PHE A 101 -1.96 -16.15 8.99
CA PHE A 101 -1.02 -15.30 9.72
C PHE A 101 -0.52 -16.00 10.99
N GLY A 102 0.77 -15.84 11.30
CA GLY A 102 1.41 -16.44 12.47
C GLY A 102 1.64 -17.96 12.39
N LYS A 103 1.11 -18.66 11.37
CA LYS A 103 1.34 -20.11 11.21
C LYS A 103 2.57 -20.38 10.33
N PRO A 104 3.58 -21.12 10.83
CA PRO A 104 4.78 -21.40 10.06
C PRO A 104 4.54 -22.45 8.97
N LEU A 105 5.09 -22.21 7.78
CA LEU A 105 5.22 -23.14 6.68
C LEU A 105 6.68 -23.57 6.52
N SER A 106 6.96 -24.86 6.44
CA SER A 106 8.31 -25.36 6.09
C SER A 106 8.62 -25.06 4.63
N LEU A 107 9.79 -24.46 4.38
CA LEU A 107 10.32 -24.25 3.03
C LEU A 107 11.30 -25.36 2.58
N GLY A 108 11.60 -26.31 3.46
CA GLY A 108 12.72 -27.24 3.28
C GLY A 108 14.05 -26.68 3.80
N GLY A 109 15.10 -27.50 3.84
CA GLY A 109 16.45 -27.06 4.22
C GLY A 109 16.59 -26.45 5.63
N GLY A 110 15.65 -26.76 6.54
CA GLY A 110 15.61 -26.17 7.88
C GLY A 110 15.12 -24.72 7.94
N ALA A 111 14.46 -24.24 6.88
CA ALA A 111 13.87 -22.90 6.82
C ALA A 111 12.34 -22.92 6.94
N ARG A 112 11.79 -21.83 7.50
CA ARG A 112 10.34 -21.64 7.66
C ARG A 112 9.92 -20.24 7.24
N LEU A 113 8.75 -20.15 6.63
CA LEU A 113 8.04 -18.92 6.31
C LEU A 113 6.90 -18.71 7.30
N THR A 114 6.74 -17.50 7.82
CA THR A 114 5.55 -17.10 8.60
C THR A 114 5.07 -15.75 8.10
N LEU A 115 3.78 -15.65 7.75
CA LEU A 115 3.20 -14.39 7.33
C LEU A 115 2.78 -13.56 8.54
N GLN A 116 3.03 -12.26 8.48
CA GLN A 116 2.57 -11.26 9.45
C GLN A 116 1.72 -10.21 8.72
N PRO A 117 0.65 -9.67 9.31
CA PRO A 117 -0.14 -8.60 8.69
C PRO A 117 0.70 -7.36 8.35
N ALA A 118 0.64 -6.87 7.10
CA ALA A 118 1.36 -5.68 6.65
C ALA A 118 0.53 -4.38 6.74
N GLY A 119 -0.81 -4.51 6.76
CA GLY A 119 -1.76 -3.41 6.92
C GLY A 119 -1.93 -2.46 5.75
N HIS A 120 -1.39 -2.81 4.58
CA HIS A 120 -1.52 -2.04 3.34
C HIS A 120 -2.91 -2.15 2.71
N ILE A 121 -3.33 -3.39 2.42
CA ILE A 121 -4.67 -3.76 1.95
C ILE A 121 -5.12 -5.04 2.66
N LEU A 122 -6.39 -5.43 2.53
CA LEU A 122 -6.90 -6.68 3.09
C LEU A 122 -6.01 -7.88 2.72
N GLY A 123 -5.53 -8.59 3.74
CA GLY A 123 -4.66 -9.74 3.60
C GLY A 123 -3.20 -9.43 3.25
N SER A 124 -2.81 -8.16 3.05
CA SER A 124 -1.41 -7.81 2.81
C SER A 124 -0.48 -8.36 3.90
N SER A 125 0.65 -8.92 3.48
CA SER A 125 1.51 -9.71 4.37
C SER A 125 2.99 -9.36 4.26
N MET A 126 3.64 -9.22 5.41
CA MET A 126 5.09 -9.30 5.55
C MET A 126 5.49 -10.77 5.69
N ALA A 127 6.63 -11.14 5.12
CA ALA A 127 7.17 -12.49 5.12
C ALA A 127 8.35 -12.61 6.07
N LEU A 128 8.16 -13.28 7.21
CA LEU A 128 9.25 -13.67 8.09
C LEU A 128 9.82 -15.01 7.62
N VAL A 129 11.06 -15.01 7.14
CA VAL A 129 11.81 -16.22 6.81
C VAL A 129 12.84 -16.48 7.90
N GLU A 130 12.76 -17.65 8.53
CA GLU A 130 13.70 -18.08 9.56
C GLU A 130 14.47 -19.30 9.06
N ARG A 131 15.79 -19.34 9.30
CA ARG A 131 16.61 -20.52 9.05
C ARG A 131 17.62 -20.75 10.16
N ASN A 132 18.02 -22.00 10.33
CA ASN A 132 19.13 -22.37 11.21
C ASN A 132 20.48 -22.05 10.55
N VAL A 133 21.42 -21.53 11.34
CA VAL A 133 22.77 -21.17 10.91
C VAL A 133 23.81 -21.73 11.89
N GLY A 134 24.93 -22.23 11.37
CA GLY A 134 26.06 -22.69 12.18
C GLY A 134 25.78 -23.96 12.98
N GLY A 135 25.23 -25.01 12.35
CA GLY A 135 24.98 -26.30 12.99
C GLY A 135 23.83 -26.30 14.01
N ALA A 136 22.74 -25.58 13.70
CA ALA A 136 21.48 -25.51 14.47
C ALA A 136 21.46 -24.71 15.79
N ARG A 137 22.57 -24.09 16.22
CA ARG A 137 22.62 -23.33 17.47
C ARG A 137 22.07 -21.90 17.39
N LYS A 138 21.92 -21.32 16.19
CA LYS A 138 21.43 -19.95 16.00
C LYS A 138 20.36 -19.89 14.91
N LYS A 139 19.27 -19.19 15.17
CA LYS A 139 18.29 -18.79 14.15
C LYS A 139 18.70 -17.47 13.52
N SER A 140 18.62 -17.38 12.21
CA SER A 140 18.75 -16.14 11.46
C SER A 140 17.40 -15.80 10.84
N ARG A 141 16.98 -14.55 10.98
CA ARG A 141 15.62 -14.08 10.65
C ARG A 141 15.69 -12.96 9.62
N LEU A 142 15.00 -13.13 8.49
CA LEU A 142 14.81 -12.10 7.48
C LEU A 142 13.33 -11.73 7.44
N LEU A 143 13.03 -10.43 7.49
CA LEU A 143 11.68 -9.92 7.26
C LEU A 143 11.66 -9.19 5.92
N TYR A 144 10.82 -9.65 5.00
CA TYR A 144 10.47 -8.94 3.78
C TYR A 144 9.11 -8.28 3.97
N THR A 145 9.00 -6.97 3.79
CA THR A 145 7.75 -6.27 4.15
C THR A 145 6.64 -6.42 3.11
N GLY A 146 6.99 -6.64 1.84
CA GLY A 146 6.10 -6.23 0.75
C GLY A 146 5.73 -4.75 0.90
N ASP A 147 4.56 -4.35 0.41
CA ASP A 147 3.97 -3.05 0.76
C ASP A 147 3.35 -3.11 2.16
N PHE A 148 3.64 -2.11 2.99
CA PHE A 148 3.17 -2.10 4.38
C PHE A 148 2.78 -0.69 4.84
N LYS A 149 1.86 -0.64 5.80
CA LYS A 149 1.38 0.61 6.40
C LYS A 149 1.33 0.46 7.92
N LEU A 150 2.23 1.17 8.61
CA LEU A 150 2.29 1.15 10.08
C LEU A 150 1.09 1.84 10.74
N ARG A 151 0.54 2.88 10.10
CA ARG A 151 -0.68 3.54 10.59
C ARG A 151 -1.86 2.60 10.35
N SER A 152 -2.66 2.32 11.39
CA SER A 152 -3.86 1.50 11.25
C SER A 152 -4.78 2.10 10.18
N GLY A 153 -5.10 1.31 9.15
CA GLY A 153 -6.22 1.60 8.27
C GLY A 153 -7.56 1.23 8.91
N LEU A 154 -8.63 1.48 8.15
CA LEU A 154 -10.00 1.10 8.49
C LEU A 154 -10.47 -0.15 7.72
N SER A 155 -9.85 -0.45 6.57
CA SER A 155 -10.28 -1.56 5.71
C SER A 155 -9.31 -2.74 5.65
N ALA A 156 -8.23 -2.75 6.45
CA ALA A 156 -7.21 -3.79 6.45
C ALA A 156 -6.78 -4.16 7.87
N GLU A 157 -6.13 -5.32 8.02
CA GLU A 157 -5.53 -5.77 9.28
C GLU A 157 -4.49 -4.75 9.80
N ARG A 158 -4.32 -4.64 11.11
CA ARG A 158 -3.24 -3.80 11.66
C ARG A 158 -1.89 -4.41 11.34
N CYS A 159 -0.94 -3.59 10.90
CA CYS A 159 0.43 -4.03 10.69
C CYS A 159 1.04 -4.56 12.00
N GLN A 160 1.66 -5.74 11.96
CA GLN A 160 2.30 -6.40 13.12
C GLN A 160 3.76 -6.73 12.80
N PRO A 161 4.66 -5.72 12.79
CA PRO A 161 6.07 -5.94 12.52
C PRO A 161 6.71 -6.81 13.60
N VAL A 162 7.59 -7.71 13.18
CA VAL A 162 8.31 -8.62 14.06
C VAL A 162 9.81 -8.36 13.98
N ARG A 163 10.53 -8.69 15.05
CA ARG A 163 11.98 -8.55 15.08
C ARG A 163 12.65 -9.51 14.07
N ALA A 164 13.59 -8.98 13.31
CA ALA A 164 14.44 -9.74 12.39
C ALA A 164 15.90 -9.29 12.49
N ASP A 165 16.82 -10.07 11.92
CA ASP A 165 18.25 -9.70 11.79
C ASP A 165 18.50 -8.90 10.51
N VAL A 166 17.73 -9.22 9.45
CA VAL A 166 17.75 -8.56 8.15
C VAL A 166 16.35 -8.07 7.82
N LEU A 167 16.23 -6.81 7.43
CA LEU A 167 14.99 -6.21 6.94
C LEU A 167 15.15 -5.86 5.46
N VAL A 168 14.25 -6.37 4.63
CA VAL A 168 14.07 -5.98 3.24
C VAL A 168 12.73 -5.27 3.15
N MET A 169 12.73 -3.98 2.82
CA MET A 169 11.51 -3.17 2.86
C MET A 169 11.28 -2.35 1.59
N GLU A 170 10.01 -2.07 1.31
CA GLU A 170 9.63 -1.05 0.34
C GLU A 170 10.10 0.34 0.77
N THR A 171 10.20 1.25 -0.20
CA THR A 171 10.68 2.61 -0.01
C THR A 171 9.82 3.63 -0.76
N THR A 172 8.53 3.33 -0.98
CA THR A 172 7.61 4.16 -1.78
C THR A 172 7.63 5.63 -1.36
N PHE A 173 7.68 5.88 -0.04
CA PHE A 173 7.80 7.21 0.55
C PHE A 173 9.08 7.39 1.36
N GLY A 174 10.18 6.74 0.96
CA GLY A 174 11.45 6.75 1.69
C GLY A 174 12.22 8.08 1.67
N LEU A 175 11.85 9.01 0.81
CA LEU A 175 12.49 10.33 0.71
C LEU A 175 11.99 11.29 1.81
N PRO A 176 12.87 12.13 2.40
CA PRO A 176 12.49 13.06 3.48
C PRO A 176 11.36 14.06 3.15
N LYS A 177 11.12 14.32 1.86
CA LYS A 177 10.04 15.18 1.37
C LYS A 177 8.64 14.62 1.63
N TYR A 178 8.50 13.30 1.77
CA TYR A 178 7.20 12.67 2.03
C TYR A 178 6.81 12.75 3.50
N ARG A 179 6.45 13.95 3.94
CA ARG A 179 5.85 14.20 5.26
C ARG A 179 4.33 14.23 5.11
N LEU A 180 3.72 13.05 5.15
CA LEU A 180 2.28 12.93 4.91
C LEU A 180 1.46 13.41 6.13
N PRO A 181 0.35 14.14 5.90
CA PRO A 181 -0.51 14.67 6.97
C PRO A 181 -1.08 13.56 7.86
N SER A 182 -1.67 13.96 9.00
CA SER A 182 -2.36 13.03 9.89
C SER A 182 -3.57 12.41 9.20
N ALA A 183 -3.97 11.22 9.64
CA ALA A 183 -5.11 10.53 9.02
C ALA A 183 -6.41 11.31 9.29
N GLU A 184 -6.53 11.86 10.49
CA GLU A 184 -7.66 12.64 10.98
C GLU A 184 -7.89 13.89 10.12
N LYS A 185 -6.82 14.63 9.82
CA LYS A 185 -6.88 15.80 8.94
C LYS A 185 -7.41 15.43 7.56
N VAL A 186 -6.83 14.41 6.92
CA VAL A 186 -7.23 13.98 5.58
C VAL A 186 -8.67 13.47 5.55
N ILE A 187 -9.07 12.72 6.58
CA ILE A 187 -10.46 12.27 6.73
C ILE A 187 -11.40 13.46 6.82
N GLY A 188 -11.10 14.46 7.65
CA GLY A 188 -11.88 15.69 7.77
C GLY A 188 -12.04 16.41 6.43
N GLU A 189 -10.95 16.55 5.68
CA GLU A 189 -10.96 17.20 4.37
C GLU A 189 -11.80 16.42 3.32
N ILE A 190 -11.76 15.08 3.33
CA ILE A 190 -12.59 14.24 2.44
C ILE A 190 -14.07 14.41 2.78
N LEU A 191 -14.42 14.36 4.06
CA LEU A 191 -15.80 14.48 4.53
C LEU A 191 -16.36 15.87 4.21
N GLU A 192 -15.57 16.92 4.42
CA GLU A 192 -15.97 18.29 4.12
C GLU A 192 -16.16 18.50 2.62
N PHE A 193 -15.23 18.00 1.79
CA PHE A 193 -15.37 18.02 0.35
C PHE A 193 -16.68 17.37 -0.12
N CYS A 194 -17.06 16.23 0.44
CA CYS A 194 -18.34 15.59 0.12
C CYS A 194 -19.53 16.43 0.59
N ARG A 195 -19.50 16.94 1.83
CA ARG A 195 -20.59 17.72 2.44
C ARG A 195 -20.88 19.01 1.67
N GLU A 196 -19.85 19.79 1.38
CA GLU A 196 -19.98 21.06 0.63
C GLU A 196 -20.59 20.83 -0.75
N ASN A 197 -20.13 19.79 -1.47
CA ASN A 197 -20.62 19.52 -2.81
C ASN A 197 -22.06 19.01 -2.80
N LEU A 198 -22.42 18.11 -1.88
CA LEU A 198 -23.79 17.65 -1.72
C LEU A 198 -24.73 18.81 -1.37
N ALA A 199 -24.33 19.72 -0.47
CA ALA A 199 -25.12 20.90 -0.11
C ALA A 199 -25.36 21.85 -1.31
N GLN A 200 -24.41 21.92 -2.24
CA GLN A 200 -24.53 22.69 -3.48
C GLN A 200 -25.18 21.91 -4.63
N ARG A 201 -25.77 20.74 -4.36
CA ARG A 201 -26.37 19.83 -5.36
C ARG A 201 -25.39 19.39 -6.46
N ARG A 202 -24.08 19.38 -6.15
CA ARG A 202 -23.03 18.82 -7.00
C ARG A 202 -22.73 17.38 -6.59
N VAL A 203 -22.34 16.57 -7.55
CA VAL A 203 -21.94 15.18 -7.30
C VAL A 203 -20.45 15.12 -6.90
N PRO A 204 -20.10 14.79 -5.64
CA PRO A 204 -18.72 14.54 -5.28
C PRO A 204 -18.23 13.20 -5.87
N VAL A 205 -17.14 13.25 -6.61
CA VAL A 205 -16.48 12.09 -7.22
C VAL A 205 -15.14 11.87 -6.55
N LEU A 206 -15.00 10.79 -5.78
CA LEU A 206 -13.76 10.40 -5.12
C LEU A 206 -13.02 9.36 -5.96
N LEU A 207 -11.80 9.71 -6.38
CA LEU A 207 -10.94 8.85 -7.18
C LEU A 207 -9.99 8.07 -6.27
N GLY A 208 -10.16 6.76 -6.26
CA GLY A 208 -9.37 5.81 -5.48
C GLY A 208 -9.12 4.53 -6.25
N TYR A 209 -7.95 3.93 -6.07
CA TYR A 209 -7.63 2.63 -6.67
C TYR A 209 -8.69 1.59 -6.32
N ALA A 210 -9.06 0.77 -7.31
CA ALA A 210 -10.14 -0.22 -7.18
C ALA A 210 -9.95 -1.17 -5.98
N LEU A 211 -8.70 -1.47 -5.64
CA LEU A 211 -8.30 -2.30 -4.51
C LEU A 211 -7.47 -1.50 -3.50
N GLY A 212 -7.88 -1.52 -2.24
CA GLY A 212 -7.25 -0.85 -1.11
C GLY A 212 -7.86 0.52 -0.85
N LYS A 213 -7.50 1.51 -1.68
CA LYS A 213 -7.86 2.92 -1.41
C LYS A 213 -9.37 3.14 -1.39
N SER A 214 -10.11 2.58 -2.35
CA SER A 214 -11.57 2.76 -2.39
C SER A 214 -12.28 2.11 -1.21
N GLN A 215 -11.78 0.98 -0.70
CA GLN A 215 -12.37 0.35 0.49
C GLN A 215 -12.09 1.16 1.76
N GLU A 216 -10.91 1.76 1.89
CA GLU A 216 -10.63 2.72 2.98
C GLU A 216 -11.57 3.93 2.92
N ILE A 217 -11.79 4.50 1.73
CA ILE A 217 -12.75 5.60 1.52
C ILE A 217 -14.16 5.18 1.94
N MET A 218 -14.62 4.00 1.51
CA MET A 218 -15.93 3.48 1.91
C MET A 218 -16.05 3.38 3.44
N SER A 219 -15.02 2.90 4.13
CA SER A 219 -15.00 2.87 5.60
C SER A 219 -15.04 4.27 6.24
N ILE A 220 -14.38 5.26 5.63
CA ILE A 220 -14.44 6.67 6.09
C ILE A 220 -15.88 7.20 5.97
N LEU A 221 -16.53 6.96 4.82
CA LEU A 221 -17.88 7.46 4.53
C LEU A 221 -18.98 6.70 5.30
N ALA A 222 -18.68 5.56 5.92
CA ALA A 222 -19.68 4.68 6.53
C ALA A 222 -20.56 5.37 7.58
N ARG A 223 -20.01 6.36 8.32
CA ARG A 223 -20.74 7.08 9.36
C ARG A 223 -21.72 8.12 8.81
N GLU A 224 -21.43 8.71 7.65
CA GLU A 224 -22.27 9.75 7.04
C GLU A 224 -23.53 9.16 6.38
N LYS A 225 -23.52 7.85 6.10
CA LYS A 225 -24.65 7.13 5.47
C LYS A 225 -25.11 7.73 4.13
N TRP A 226 -24.23 8.44 3.43
CA TRP A 226 -24.54 8.93 2.09
C TRP A 226 -24.70 7.77 1.11
N PRO A 227 -25.67 7.85 0.17
CA PRO A 227 -25.80 6.88 -0.90
C PRO A 227 -24.52 6.82 -1.74
N LEU A 228 -23.97 5.61 -1.96
CA LEU A 228 -22.76 5.42 -2.73
C LEU A 228 -23.05 4.89 -4.14
N LEU A 229 -22.40 5.46 -5.14
CA LEU A 229 -22.29 4.91 -6.50
C LEU A 229 -20.87 4.43 -6.75
N LEU A 230 -20.69 3.12 -6.94
CA LEU A 230 -19.39 2.48 -7.02
C LEU A 230 -19.12 2.03 -8.45
N HIS A 231 -17.95 2.38 -9.00
CA HIS A 231 -17.49 1.78 -10.25
C HIS A 231 -17.48 0.23 -10.14
N PRO A 232 -17.83 -0.52 -11.20
CA PRO A 232 -17.94 -1.99 -11.15
C PRO A 232 -16.71 -2.69 -10.56
N SER A 233 -15.50 -2.21 -10.88
CA SER A 233 -14.28 -2.80 -10.30
C SER A 233 -14.14 -2.58 -8.80
N ILE A 234 -14.64 -1.46 -8.26
CA ILE A 234 -14.70 -1.20 -6.81
C ILE A 234 -15.79 -2.06 -6.18
N GLN A 235 -16.96 -2.20 -6.82
CA GLN A 235 -18.04 -3.08 -6.37
C GLN A 235 -17.55 -4.52 -6.17
N THR A 236 -16.83 -5.06 -7.16
CA THR A 236 -16.25 -6.41 -7.08
C THR A 236 -15.31 -6.56 -5.88
N MET A 237 -14.40 -5.61 -5.68
CA MET A 237 -13.44 -5.67 -4.56
C MET A 237 -14.14 -5.49 -3.21
N ALA A 238 -15.10 -4.56 -3.11
CA ALA A 238 -15.90 -4.35 -1.90
C ALA A 238 -16.69 -5.62 -1.50
N GLY A 239 -17.26 -6.34 -2.48
CA GLY A 239 -17.93 -7.62 -2.24
C GLY A 239 -17.00 -8.68 -1.63
N ILE A 240 -15.74 -8.75 -2.10
CA ILE A 240 -14.74 -9.66 -1.51
C ILE A 240 -14.40 -9.23 -0.08
N TYR A 241 -14.23 -7.93 0.17
CA TYR A 241 -13.97 -7.41 1.52
C TYR A 241 -15.11 -7.76 2.49
N ARG A 242 -16.38 -7.59 2.09
CA ARG A 242 -17.54 -7.97 2.90
C ARG A 242 -17.61 -9.48 3.14
N LYS A 243 -17.34 -10.30 2.12
CA LYS A 243 -17.24 -11.76 2.26
C LYS A 243 -16.16 -12.17 3.28
N MET A 244 -15.09 -11.39 3.37
CA MET A 244 -14.00 -11.59 4.33
C MET A 244 -14.27 -10.95 5.70
N GLY A 245 -15.48 -10.42 5.94
CA GLY A 245 -15.91 -9.88 7.24
C GLY A 245 -15.58 -8.41 7.47
N VAL A 246 -15.09 -7.68 6.47
CA VAL A 246 -14.87 -6.23 6.59
C VAL A 246 -16.20 -5.50 6.45
N ALA A 247 -16.57 -4.71 7.47
CA ALA A 247 -17.78 -3.90 7.48
C ALA A 247 -17.64 -2.69 6.54
N LEU A 248 -17.98 -2.88 5.26
CA LEU A 248 -18.05 -1.81 4.26
C LEU A 248 -19.50 -1.44 3.97
N PRO A 249 -19.85 -0.14 3.90
CA PRO A 249 -21.21 0.29 3.55
C PRO A 249 -21.61 -0.21 2.17
N GLU A 250 -22.91 -0.47 1.99
CA GLU A 250 -23.47 -0.84 0.69
C GLU A 250 -23.40 0.32 -0.32
N GLY A 251 -23.37 -0.03 -1.61
CA GLY A 251 -23.33 0.92 -2.69
C GLY A 251 -23.93 0.32 -3.96
N GLN A 252 -24.56 1.17 -4.77
CA GLN A 252 -25.09 0.76 -6.07
C GLN A 252 -24.01 0.83 -7.13
N THR A 253 -24.07 -0.06 -8.11
CA THR A 253 -23.12 -0.04 -9.23
C THR A 253 -23.36 1.17 -10.12
N LEU A 254 -22.29 1.93 -10.38
CA LEU A 254 -22.29 3.03 -11.35
C LEU A 254 -22.42 2.47 -12.77
N ASN A 255 -23.47 2.88 -13.47
CA ASN A 255 -23.76 2.56 -14.87
C ASN A 255 -24.44 3.75 -15.55
N ALA A 256 -24.85 3.59 -16.81
CA ALA A 256 -25.46 4.68 -17.58
C ALA A 256 -26.77 5.22 -16.97
N THR A 257 -27.55 4.37 -16.30
CA THR A 257 -28.83 4.74 -15.67
C THR A 257 -28.60 5.40 -14.31
N THR A 258 -27.81 4.77 -13.44
CA THR A 258 -27.51 5.33 -12.11
C THR A 258 -26.70 6.61 -12.21
N GLY A 259 -25.82 6.73 -13.20
CA GLY A 259 -25.07 7.96 -13.46
C GLY A 259 -25.96 9.18 -13.78
N LYS A 260 -27.09 8.99 -14.48
CA LYS A 260 -28.07 10.07 -14.74
C LYS A 260 -28.82 10.52 -13.49
N ARG A 261 -28.74 9.76 -12.39
CA ARG A 261 -29.42 10.00 -11.11
C ARG A 261 -28.42 10.11 -9.96
N ALA A 262 -27.22 10.60 -10.26
CA ALA A 262 -26.13 10.67 -9.29
C ALA A 262 -26.22 11.84 -8.30
N GLU A 263 -27.12 12.79 -8.52
CA GLU A 263 -27.40 13.85 -7.54
C GLU A 263 -27.73 13.24 -6.17
N GLY A 264 -27.18 13.82 -5.10
CA GLY A 264 -27.32 13.30 -3.74
C GLY A 264 -26.47 12.06 -3.42
N HIS A 265 -25.70 11.52 -4.37
CA HIS A 265 -24.80 10.39 -4.15
C HIS A 265 -23.33 10.83 -4.07
N VAL A 266 -22.52 10.04 -3.37
CA VAL A 266 -21.05 10.09 -3.48
C VAL A 266 -20.59 9.01 -4.45
N VAL A 267 -19.84 9.40 -5.48
CA VAL A 267 -19.36 8.49 -6.52
C VAL A 267 -17.92 8.09 -6.23
N LEU A 268 -17.61 6.79 -6.24
CA LEU A 268 -16.23 6.28 -6.13
C LEU A 268 -15.81 5.63 -7.45
N CYS A 269 -14.66 6.04 -7.98
CA CYS A 269 -14.14 5.55 -9.25
C CYS A 269 -12.61 5.40 -9.25
N PRO A 270 -12.05 4.48 -10.06
CA PRO A 270 -10.61 4.45 -10.30
C PRO A 270 -10.11 5.71 -11.02
N PRO A 271 -8.88 6.17 -10.76
CA PRO A 271 -8.27 7.32 -11.45
C PRO A 271 -8.31 7.23 -12.98
N GLN A 272 -8.16 6.02 -13.52
CA GLN A 272 -8.07 5.79 -14.97
C GLN A 272 -9.36 6.13 -15.72
N VAL A 273 -10.50 6.18 -15.02
CA VAL A 273 -11.80 6.44 -15.66
C VAL A 273 -12.26 7.89 -15.56
N ILE A 274 -11.41 8.81 -15.07
CA ILE A 274 -11.75 10.23 -14.91
C ILE A 274 -12.26 10.86 -16.22
N ARG A 275 -11.64 10.50 -17.36
CA ARG A 275 -12.02 10.97 -18.71
C ARG A 275 -13.01 10.06 -19.44
N ALA A 276 -13.49 8.98 -18.80
CA ALA A 276 -14.42 8.07 -19.45
C ALA A 276 -15.76 8.77 -19.69
N LYS A 277 -16.38 8.53 -20.86
CA LYS A 277 -17.68 9.11 -21.25
C LYS A 277 -18.79 8.86 -20.22
N GLY A 278 -18.66 7.83 -19.38
CA GLY A 278 -19.59 7.55 -18.28
C GLY A 278 -19.58 8.60 -17.17
N LEU A 279 -18.41 9.15 -16.83
CA LEU A 279 -18.27 10.17 -15.78
C LEU A 279 -18.74 11.56 -16.24
N GLN A 280 -18.71 11.82 -17.54
CA GLN A 280 -19.25 13.07 -18.12
C GLN A 280 -20.78 13.15 -18.02
N LYS A 281 -21.47 12.03 -17.78
CA LYS A 281 -22.93 11.96 -17.66
C LYS A 281 -23.46 12.21 -16.24
N LEU A 282 -22.58 12.48 -15.27
CA LEU A 282 -22.94 12.70 -13.88
C LEU A 282 -23.56 14.08 -13.58
N GLY A 283 -23.65 14.98 -14.58
CA GLY A 283 -24.11 16.35 -14.37
C GLY A 283 -23.02 17.24 -13.77
N ASP A 284 -23.42 18.22 -12.93
CA ASP A 284 -22.47 19.07 -12.20
C ASP A 284 -21.75 18.23 -11.12
N LYS A 285 -20.44 18.11 -11.26
CA LYS A 285 -19.60 17.22 -10.44
C LYS A 285 -18.32 17.94 -10.03
N LYS A 286 -17.84 17.60 -8.83
CA LYS A 286 -16.49 17.96 -8.37
C LYS A 286 -15.72 16.69 -8.06
N THR A 287 -14.46 16.67 -8.44
CA THR A 287 -13.63 15.49 -8.34
C THR A 287 -12.54 15.69 -7.30
N ALA A 288 -12.24 14.65 -6.52
CA ALA A 288 -11.08 14.61 -5.66
C ALA A 288 -10.29 13.32 -5.85
N MET A 289 -8.96 13.41 -5.92
CA MET A 289 -8.04 12.29 -6.04
C MET A 289 -7.41 11.94 -4.70
N LEU A 290 -7.43 10.66 -4.34
CA LEU A 290 -6.83 10.17 -3.10
C LEU A 290 -5.58 9.33 -3.41
N SER A 291 -4.40 9.94 -3.27
CA SER A 291 -3.12 9.29 -3.58
C SER A 291 -2.01 9.71 -2.63
N GLY A 292 -1.11 8.79 -2.27
CA GLY A 292 0.11 9.14 -1.52
C GLY A 292 1.06 10.04 -2.32
N TRP A 293 0.99 9.97 -3.66
CA TRP A 293 1.75 10.80 -4.59
C TRP A 293 1.19 12.22 -4.77
N ALA A 294 0.10 12.55 -4.09
CA ALA A 294 -0.55 13.87 -4.16
C ALA A 294 0.35 15.06 -3.75
N LEU A 295 1.47 14.80 -3.08
CA LEU A 295 2.48 15.82 -2.77
C LEU A 295 3.31 16.23 -4.00
N GLU A 296 3.28 15.45 -5.08
CA GLU A 296 3.95 15.76 -6.35
C GLU A 296 2.93 16.33 -7.34
N VAL A 297 2.85 17.66 -7.35
CA VAL A 297 1.99 18.44 -8.25
C VAL A 297 2.21 18.11 -9.75
N SER A 298 3.38 17.58 -10.11
CA SER A 298 3.76 17.24 -11.49
C SER A 298 3.52 15.79 -11.91
N ALA A 299 3.17 14.87 -11.00
CA ALA A 299 3.12 13.44 -11.30
C ALA A 299 1.94 13.02 -12.20
N PHE A 300 0.95 13.90 -12.40
CA PHE A 300 -0.22 13.62 -13.23
C PHE A 300 -0.52 14.79 -14.17
N GLY A 301 -0.31 14.56 -15.47
CA GLY A 301 -0.49 15.58 -16.51
C GLY A 301 -1.89 16.18 -16.59
N SER A 302 -1.91 17.49 -16.90
CA SER A 302 -3.00 18.33 -17.40
C SER A 302 -4.31 18.50 -16.63
N CYS A 303 -4.43 18.07 -15.37
CA CYS A 303 -5.52 18.57 -14.50
C CYS A 303 -5.08 19.89 -13.85
N ARG A 304 -5.87 20.97 -13.96
CA ARG A 304 -5.61 22.21 -13.21
C ARG A 304 -5.78 21.90 -11.72
N LEU A 305 -4.68 22.01 -10.98
CA LEU A 305 -4.67 21.81 -9.54
C LEU A 305 -5.28 23.02 -8.82
N ARG A 306 -6.28 22.78 -7.97
CA ARG A 306 -6.48 23.60 -6.77
C ARG A 306 -6.07 22.75 -5.57
N ARG A 307 -5.00 23.17 -4.91
CA ARG A 307 -4.68 22.72 -3.56
C ARG A 307 -5.75 23.32 -2.66
N ALA A 308 -6.59 22.52 -2.02
CA ALA A 308 -7.40 23.00 -0.92
C ALA A 308 -6.48 23.17 0.30
N VAL A 309 -5.70 24.25 0.31
CA VAL A 309 -5.28 24.87 1.56
C VAL A 309 -6.36 25.91 1.81
N GLY A 310 -7.00 25.86 2.98
CA GLY A 310 -7.86 26.94 3.40
C GLY A 310 -7.10 28.25 3.27
N ASP A 311 -7.59 29.10 2.38
CA ASP A 311 -7.77 30.54 2.55
C ASP A 311 -8.49 31.04 1.29
N GLY A 312 -9.49 31.89 1.49
CA GLY A 312 -10.43 32.30 0.45
C GLY A 312 -9.75 33.03 -0.69
N GLU A 313 -10.26 32.82 -1.91
CA GLU A 313 -10.38 33.88 -2.91
C GLU A 313 -11.25 33.45 -4.10
N THR A 314 -12.12 34.37 -4.48
CA THR A 314 -13.04 34.35 -5.62
C THR A 314 -12.30 34.44 -6.96
N GLY A 315 -12.72 33.69 -7.99
CA GLY A 315 -12.18 33.88 -9.34
C GLY A 315 -12.75 32.93 -10.40
N SER A 316 -13.60 33.51 -11.26
CA SER A 316 -14.10 33.12 -12.60
C SER A 316 -13.96 31.67 -13.11
N ALA A 317 -15.11 31.11 -13.49
CA ALA A 317 -15.28 29.86 -14.21
C ALA A 317 -14.67 29.90 -15.62
N GLN A 318 -13.81 28.91 -15.93
CA GLN A 318 -13.58 28.41 -17.28
C GLN A 318 -13.42 26.88 -17.20
N THR A 319 -14.11 26.19 -18.09
CA THR A 319 -14.32 24.73 -18.14
C THR A 319 -13.01 23.93 -18.14
N GLY A 320 -12.61 23.46 -16.96
CA GLY A 320 -11.59 22.44 -16.72
C GLY A 320 -11.97 21.74 -15.42
N GLU A 321 -11.85 20.41 -15.35
CA GLU A 321 -12.28 19.65 -14.17
C GLU A 321 -11.43 20.08 -12.96
N ASP A 322 -12.04 20.78 -12.00
CA ASP A 322 -11.40 21.08 -10.72
C ASP A 322 -11.20 19.76 -9.96
N VAL A 323 -9.94 19.34 -9.80
CA VAL A 323 -9.56 18.13 -9.06
C VAL A 323 -8.88 18.55 -7.75
N ALA A 324 -9.52 18.28 -6.62
CA ALA A 324 -8.90 18.35 -5.30
C ALA A 324 -7.99 17.14 -5.07
N TRP A 325 -6.94 17.28 -4.25
CA TRP A 325 -6.00 16.19 -3.97
C TRP A 325 -5.87 15.95 -2.48
N PHE A 326 -6.06 14.70 -2.08
CA PHE A 326 -5.87 14.23 -0.72
C PHE A 326 -4.72 13.24 -0.66
N CYS A 327 -3.92 13.35 0.40
CA CYS A 327 -2.75 12.50 0.62
C CYS A 327 -2.96 11.62 1.86
N PRO A 328 -3.59 10.44 1.75
CA PRO A 328 -3.83 9.58 2.90
C PRO A 328 -2.50 8.97 3.33
N GLY A 329 -2.05 9.32 4.53
CA GLY A 329 -0.67 9.08 4.91
C GLY A 329 -0.30 7.62 5.16
N VAL A 330 0.87 7.24 4.68
CA VAL A 330 1.75 6.23 5.27
C VAL A 330 2.98 6.95 5.87
N ARG A 331 3.14 6.97 7.20
CA ARG A 331 4.42 7.40 7.77
C ARG A 331 5.39 6.24 7.58
N HIS A 332 6.34 6.38 6.65
CA HIS A 332 7.51 5.51 6.58
C HIS A 332 8.70 6.26 7.18
N GLY A 333 9.28 5.71 8.25
CA GLY A 333 10.55 6.22 8.79
C GLY A 333 10.60 6.30 10.31
N PHE A 334 11.52 5.52 10.87
CA PHE A 334 12.14 5.77 12.17
C PHE A 334 13.05 7.01 12.01
N ALA A 335 12.47 8.20 12.07
CA ALA A 335 13.27 9.40 12.26
C ALA A 335 13.74 9.41 13.71
N GLY A 336 15.06 9.31 13.90
CA GLY A 336 15.69 9.52 15.19
C GLY A 336 15.57 10.96 15.63
N GLU A 337 14.42 11.34 16.17
CA GLU A 337 14.31 12.52 17.02
C GLU A 337 14.55 12.08 18.46
N ARG A 338 15.59 12.68 19.07
CA ARG A 338 15.72 12.68 20.53
C ARG A 338 14.57 13.54 21.04
N ASP A 339 13.45 12.90 21.35
CA ASP A 339 12.37 13.58 22.05
C ASP A 339 12.85 13.84 23.48
N ARG A 340 13.30 15.07 23.74
CA ARG A 340 13.43 15.59 25.10
C ARG A 340 12.01 15.82 25.58
N GLY A 341 11.66 15.15 26.67
CA GLY A 341 10.28 14.85 27.00
C GLY A 341 9.38 16.05 27.20
N VAL A 342 8.09 15.82 26.94
CA VAL A 342 6.98 16.51 27.59
C VAL A 342 5.85 15.50 27.83
N GLY A 343 5.44 15.42 29.10
CA GLY A 343 4.12 15.06 29.64
C GLY A 343 3.24 14.00 28.95
N ALA A 344 3.11 12.86 29.64
CA ALA A 344 1.93 12.01 29.80
C ALA A 344 0.67 12.32 28.97
N ASP A 345 0.28 11.37 28.11
CA ASP A 345 -1.02 10.72 28.24
C ASP A 345 -0.97 9.30 27.65
N GLY A 346 -1.21 8.31 28.52
CA GLY A 346 -1.09 6.89 28.22
C GLY A 346 -2.29 6.37 27.43
N ARG A 347 -2.01 5.77 26.26
CA ARG A 347 -2.69 4.59 25.63
C ARG A 347 -2.48 4.53 24.10
N HIS A 348 -1.25 4.65 23.60
CA HIS A 348 -0.94 4.39 22.17
C HIS A 348 0.47 3.86 21.85
N ALA A 349 1.27 3.43 22.83
CA ALA A 349 2.73 3.27 22.66
C ALA A 349 3.29 1.82 22.57
N ASP A 350 2.46 0.77 22.47
CA ASP A 350 2.98 -0.61 22.63
C ASP A 350 3.54 -1.26 21.35
N GLY A 351 3.38 -0.65 20.17
CA GLY A 351 3.92 -1.19 18.92
C GLY A 351 5.40 -0.86 18.65
N ILE A 352 5.92 0.23 19.23
CA ILE A 352 7.23 0.80 18.87
C ILE A 352 8.36 0.27 19.80
N ALA A 353 8.02 -0.18 21.01
CA ALA A 353 9.00 -0.63 22.01
C ALA A 353 9.83 -1.86 21.59
N ASN A 354 9.35 -2.67 20.64
CA ASN A 354 10.02 -3.89 20.18
C ASN A 354 11.18 -3.66 19.19
N LEU A 355 11.40 -2.42 18.74
CA LEU A 355 12.47 -2.03 17.80
C LEU A 355 13.37 -0.94 18.42
N ARG A 356 14.12 -1.26 19.49
CA ARG A 356 15.20 -0.38 19.97
C ARG A 356 16.34 -0.33 18.93
N MET A 357 16.41 0.75 18.16
CA MET A 357 17.46 0.98 17.15
C MET A 357 18.37 2.16 17.55
N LYS A 358 19.69 1.95 17.50
CA LYS A 358 20.71 3.03 17.47
C LYS A 358 21.39 2.97 16.10
N MET A 359 21.22 3.99 15.27
CA MET A 359 21.88 4.10 13.95
C MET A 359 23.05 5.08 14.03
N LYS A 360 24.21 4.67 13.48
CA LYS A 360 25.30 5.58 13.08
C LYS A 360 25.37 5.52 11.55
N PHE A 361 25.27 6.67 10.89
CA PHE A 361 25.42 6.78 9.44
C PHE A 361 26.90 6.96 9.09
N HIS A 362 27.38 6.24 8.08
CA HIS A 362 28.61 6.57 7.34
C HIS A 362 28.28 6.36 5.85
N PHE A 363 28.20 7.46 5.09
CA PHE A 363 28.14 7.42 3.64
C PHE A 363 29.57 7.59 3.11
N THR A 364 30.00 6.74 2.18
CA THR A 364 31.17 7.03 1.34
C THR A 364 30.72 6.96 -0.10
N MET A 365 30.67 8.12 -0.75
CA MET A 365 30.30 8.27 -2.16
C MET A 365 31.62 8.37 -2.95
N LYS A 366 31.90 7.40 -3.82
CA LYS A 366 32.94 7.54 -4.84
C LYS A 366 32.26 7.90 -6.16
N ILE A 367 32.44 9.16 -6.57
CA ILE A 367 32.11 9.63 -7.91
C ILE A 367 33.20 9.09 -8.84
N ALA A 368 32.84 8.28 -9.82
CA ALA A 368 33.71 7.98 -10.95
C ALA A 368 33.27 8.86 -12.12
N ASN A 369 34.08 9.87 -12.44
CA ASN A 369 33.95 10.61 -13.70
C ASN A 369 34.37 9.71 -14.85
N ARG A 370 33.52 9.58 -15.86
CA ARG A 370 33.86 9.84 -17.26
C ARG A 370 32.60 10.00 -18.08
#